data_AF-A0A517Z943-F1
#
_entry.id   AF-A0A517Z943-F1
#
_cell.length_a   1.000
_cell.length_b   1.000
_cell.length_c   1.000
_cell.angle_alpha   90.00
_cell.angle_beta   90.00
_cell.angle_gamma   90.00
#
_symmetry.space_group_name_H-M   'P 1'
#
loop_
_entity.id
_entity.type
_entity.pdbx_description
1 polymer ?
#
loop_
_entity_poly.entity_id
_entity_poly.type
_entity_poly.pdbx_seq_one_letter_code
_entity_poly.pdbx_strand_id
1 'polypeptide(L)'
;MNHPLLAAVLLTFGLLLNGCGSETPSPETEASHSTDAHDDHDHDHDHGHAHEQPETFEAAVTELAELRDKIESALAEDDLKKADGPVHEVGHVLEGLGSLAEKAGLSEEQQATVKDAQAKLFSAFGGLDETIHGKESGKTWDQVSSDINEAITSLQALAAPGESEGTEQ
;
A
#
# COMPACT_ATOMS: atom_id res chain seq x y z
N MET A 1 38.21 -6.79 -29.59
CA MET A 1 39.35 -5.93 -29.21
C MET A 1 38.85 -4.95 -28.17
N ASN A 2 39.40 -4.72 -26.98
CA ASN A 2 40.10 -5.51 -25.97
C ASN A 2 39.83 -4.70 -24.67
N HIS A 3 39.55 -5.37 -23.55
CA HIS A 3 39.50 -4.73 -22.23
C HIS A 3 40.89 -4.21 -21.83
N PRO A 4 40.95 -3.25 -20.89
CA PRO A 4 41.57 -3.57 -19.59
C PRO A 4 40.91 -2.85 -18.40
N LEU A 5 41.11 -3.13 -17.10
CA LEU A 5 41.65 -4.22 -16.27
C LEU A 5 41.89 -3.59 -14.87
N LEU A 6 41.56 -4.29 -13.75
CA LEU A 6 42.07 -4.11 -12.35
C LEU A 6 41.79 -2.78 -11.60
N ALA A 7 41.72 -2.66 -10.27
CA ALA A 7 41.64 -3.52 -9.08
C ALA A 7 41.61 -2.63 -7.80
N ALA A 8 41.44 -3.26 -6.63
CA ALA A 8 41.74 -2.82 -5.25
C ALA A 8 40.56 -2.20 -4.45
N VAL A 9 39.98 -2.79 -3.38
CA VAL A 9 40.46 -3.41 -2.09
C VAL A 9 40.11 -2.48 -0.91
N LEU A 10 39.39 -3.01 0.10
CA LEU A 10 39.50 -2.81 1.57
C LEU A 10 38.12 -3.10 2.23
N LEU A 11 37.86 -4.25 2.87
CA LEU A 11 38.38 -4.82 4.13
C LEU A 11 37.95 -4.02 5.38
N THR A 12 36.84 -4.42 6.01
CA THR A 12 36.62 -4.44 7.48
C THR A 12 35.35 -5.22 7.82
N PHE A 13 35.47 -6.35 8.53
CA PHE A 13 34.33 -6.96 9.24
C PHE A 13 34.83 -7.35 10.64
N GLY A 14 34.41 -6.58 11.64
CA GLY A 14 34.72 -6.81 13.04
C GLY A 14 33.75 -7.82 13.62
N LEU A 15 34.23 -9.04 13.91
CA LEU A 15 33.56 -9.94 14.83
C LEU A 15 33.93 -9.55 16.27
N LEU A 16 32.94 -9.14 17.06
CA LEU A 16 33.02 -9.15 18.53
C LEU A 16 31.92 -10.07 19.06
N LEU A 17 32.28 -11.32 19.29
CA LEU A 17 31.55 -12.24 20.16
C LEU A 17 32.10 -12.06 21.58
N ASN A 18 31.28 -11.51 22.48
CA ASN A 18 31.39 -11.73 23.91
C ASN A 18 30.00 -12.03 24.46
N GLY A 19 29.65 -13.31 24.43
CA GLY A 19 28.63 -13.87 25.31
C GLY A 19 29.32 -14.46 26.54
N CYS A 20 28.95 -13.97 27.72
CA CYS A 20 28.89 -14.76 28.96
C CYS A 20 28.15 -13.92 30.00
N GLY A 21 26.96 -14.38 30.40
CA GLY A 21 26.13 -13.73 31.41
C GLY A 21 25.12 -14.74 31.96
N SER A 22 25.64 -15.84 32.49
CA SER A 22 24.85 -16.78 33.30
C SER A 22 24.97 -16.34 34.75
N GLU A 23 23.99 -15.60 35.26
CA GLU A 23 23.81 -15.42 36.70
C GLU A 23 22.45 -15.97 37.12
N THR A 24 22.51 -16.79 38.17
CA THR A 24 21.52 -17.76 38.64
C THR A 24 20.48 -17.06 39.52
N PRO A 25 19.22 -17.52 39.58
CA PRO A 25 18.18 -16.88 40.39
C PRO A 25 18.41 -17.09 41.89
N SER A 26 18.12 -16.07 42.70
CA SER A 26 17.98 -16.17 44.15
C SER A 26 16.49 -15.99 44.51
N PRO A 27 15.87 -16.90 45.27
CA PRO A 27 14.49 -16.78 45.71
C PRO A 27 14.37 -16.07 47.07
N GLU A 28 13.11 -15.74 47.42
CA GLU A 28 12.57 -15.34 48.74
C GLU A 28 12.69 -13.81 49.03
N THR A 29 11.69 -13.03 49.47
CA THR A 29 10.41 -13.27 50.17
C THR A 29 9.49 -12.02 50.04
N GLU A 30 8.19 -12.27 49.84
CA GLU A 30 6.97 -11.51 50.20
C GLU A 30 7.09 -10.16 50.96
N ALA A 31 6.39 -9.11 50.47
CA ALA A 31 5.15 -8.57 51.08
C ALA A 31 4.85 -7.08 50.75
N SER A 32 3.63 -6.86 50.23
CA SER A 32 2.68 -5.74 50.45
C SER A 32 3.07 -4.27 50.24
N HIS A 33 2.47 -3.63 49.22
CA HIS A 33 1.39 -2.61 49.32
C HIS A 33 1.27 -1.90 47.96
N SER A 34 0.18 -2.10 47.20
CA SER A 34 -1.05 -1.28 47.18
C SER A 34 -0.89 0.12 46.54
N THR A 35 -1.68 0.29 45.47
CA THR A 35 -2.31 1.51 44.91
C THR A 35 -1.43 2.55 44.22
N ASP A 36 -1.48 2.56 42.88
CA ASP A 36 -1.94 3.68 42.03
C ASP A 36 -1.90 3.15 40.58
N ALA A 37 -3.01 2.88 39.89
CA ALA A 37 -3.95 3.84 39.31
C ALA A 37 -3.31 4.62 38.14
N HIS A 38 -3.74 4.24 36.93
CA HIS A 38 -3.77 5.00 35.67
C HIS A 38 -2.44 5.27 34.95
N ASP A 39 -2.18 4.49 33.89
CA ASP A 39 -2.28 5.05 32.54
C ASP A 39 -2.43 3.86 31.55
N ASP A 40 -3.66 3.34 31.45
CA ASP A 40 -4.06 2.70 30.20
C ASP A 40 -4.03 3.84 29.18
N HIS A 41 -2.91 3.97 28.46
CA HIS A 41 -2.90 4.68 27.21
C HIS A 41 -3.75 3.87 26.22
N ASP A 42 -5.06 4.01 26.39
CA ASP A 42 -6.06 3.78 25.37
C ASP A 42 -5.70 4.78 24.26
N HIS A 43 -4.81 4.34 23.38
CA HIS A 43 -4.65 4.97 22.09
C HIS A 43 -5.93 4.66 21.33
N ASP A 44 -6.94 5.47 21.62
CA ASP A 44 -8.08 5.73 20.76
C ASP A 44 -7.50 6.26 19.45
N HIS A 45 -7.02 5.33 18.62
CA HIS A 45 -6.76 5.54 17.22
C HIS A 45 -8.12 5.62 16.54
N ASP A 46 -8.87 6.67 16.87
CA ASP A 46 -9.94 7.20 16.04
C ASP A 46 -9.29 7.80 14.79
N HIS A 47 -8.79 6.91 13.93
CA HIS A 47 -8.59 7.14 12.51
C HIS A 47 -9.78 6.56 11.74
N GLY A 48 -10.95 6.53 12.37
CA GLY A 48 -12.22 6.08 11.80
C GLY A 48 -12.90 7.20 11.03
N HIS A 49 -12.22 7.84 10.08
CA HIS A 49 -12.95 8.41 8.96
C HIS A 49 -13.45 7.21 8.16
N ALA A 50 -14.64 6.71 8.52
CA ALA A 50 -15.38 5.77 7.71
C ALA A 50 -15.70 6.48 6.39
N HIS A 51 -14.75 6.44 5.46
CA HIS A 51 -14.96 6.84 4.09
C HIS A 51 -15.99 5.88 3.52
N GLU A 52 -17.11 6.44 3.04
CA GLU A 52 -18.16 5.64 2.43
C GLU A 52 -17.55 4.92 1.22
N GLN A 53 -17.58 3.59 1.26
CA GLN A 53 -17.06 2.78 0.15
C GLN A 53 -17.89 3.02 -1.12
N PRO A 54 -17.27 3.07 -2.31
CA PRO A 54 -17.99 3.19 -3.57
C PRO A 54 -19.08 2.12 -3.77
N GLU A 55 -20.26 2.56 -4.20
CA GLU A 55 -21.38 1.64 -4.46
C GLU A 55 -21.48 1.14 -5.91
N THR A 56 -20.73 1.78 -6.83
CA THR A 56 -20.70 1.48 -8.27
C THR A 56 -19.26 1.36 -8.78
N PHE A 57 -19.08 0.59 -9.86
CA PHE A 57 -17.78 0.44 -10.50
C PHE A 57 -17.23 1.78 -10.99
N GLU A 58 -18.07 2.62 -11.61
CA GLU A 58 -17.67 3.95 -12.06
C GLU A 58 -17.19 4.83 -10.91
N ALA A 59 -17.93 4.88 -9.80
CA ALA A 59 -17.53 5.67 -8.62
C ALA A 59 -16.20 5.18 -8.03
N ALA A 60 -15.98 3.86 -7.97
CA ALA A 60 -14.71 3.30 -7.51
C ALA A 60 -13.55 3.71 -8.42
N VAL A 61 -13.73 3.69 -9.74
CA VAL A 61 -12.69 4.09 -10.69
C VAL A 61 -12.40 5.59 -10.62
N THR A 62 -13.43 6.43 -10.43
CA THR A 62 -13.24 7.86 -10.17
C THR A 62 -12.46 8.10 -8.89
N GLU A 63 -12.82 7.43 -7.80
CA GLU A 63 -12.13 7.57 -6.52
C GLU A 63 -10.68 7.11 -6.59
N LEU A 64 -10.37 5.99 -7.25
CA LEU A 64 -8.99 5.54 -7.48
C LEU A 64 -8.16 6.60 -8.22
N ALA A 65 -8.73 7.29 -9.20
CA ALA A 65 -8.04 8.36 -9.91
C ALA A 65 -7.79 9.58 -9.00
N GLU A 66 -8.77 9.99 -8.19
CA GLU A 66 -8.61 11.08 -7.24
C GLU A 66 -7.60 10.77 -6.14
N LEU A 67 -7.59 9.54 -5.63
CA LEU A 67 -6.62 9.08 -4.65
C LEU A 67 -5.22 9.05 -5.23
N ARG A 68 -5.06 8.56 -6.48
CA ARG A 68 -3.79 8.63 -7.21
C ARG A 68 -3.26 10.06 -7.27
N ASP A 69 -4.11 11.02 -7.63
CA ASP A 69 -3.71 12.43 -7.76
C ASP A 69 -3.31 13.03 -6.41
N LYS A 70 -4.03 12.69 -5.32
CA LYS A 70 -3.67 13.08 -3.94
C LYS A 70 -2.31 12.51 -3.53
N ILE A 71 -2.04 11.24 -3.85
CA ILE A 71 -0.78 10.57 -3.56
C ILE A 71 0.36 11.22 -4.35
N GLU A 72 0.19 11.42 -5.64
CA GLU A 72 1.17 12.09 -6.51
C GLU A 72 1.51 13.49 -5.99
N SER A 73 0.49 14.28 -5.63
CA SER A 73 0.68 15.62 -5.06
C SER A 73 1.42 15.59 -3.72
N ALA A 74 1.11 14.65 -2.83
CA ALA A 74 1.78 14.52 -1.54
C ALA A 74 3.24 14.11 -1.69
N LEU A 75 3.53 13.16 -2.58
CA LEU A 75 4.88 12.71 -2.88
C LEU A 75 5.72 13.81 -3.56
N ALA A 76 5.11 14.63 -4.42
CA ALA A 76 5.78 15.79 -5.01
C ALA A 76 6.13 16.89 -3.98
N GLU A 77 5.47 16.88 -2.82
CA GLU A 77 5.75 17.76 -1.67
C GLU A 77 6.69 17.10 -0.64
N ASP A 78 7.22 15.90 -0.91
CA ASP A 78 7.98 15.06 0.03
C ASP A 78 7.22 14.76 1.35
N ASP A 79 5.88 14.80 1.33
CA ASP A 79 5.02 14.58 2.50
C ASP A 79 4.46 13.16 2.55
N LEU A 80 5.29 12.23 3.03
CA LEU A 80 4.89 10.81 3.18
C LEU A 80 3.70 10.63 4.13
N LYS A 81 3.59 11.47 5.17
CA LYS A 81 2.49 11.38 6.13
C LYS A 81 1.16 11.76 5.47
N LYS A 82 1.18 12.75 4.57
CA LYS A 82 0.01 13.13 3.76
C LYS A 82 -0.36 12.08 2.72
N ALA A 83 0.61 11.29 2.24
CA ALA A 83 0.38 10.19 1.31
C ALA A 83 -0.21 8.92 1.96
N ASP A 84 0.08 8.68 3.25
CA ASP A 84 -0.30 7.49 4.01
C ASP A 84 -1.80 7.16 3.96
N GLY A 85 -2.65 8.10 4.36
CA GLY A 85 -4.11 7.92 4.34
C GLY A 85 -4.66 7.57 2.94
N PRO A 86 -4.36 8.38 1.91
CA PRO A 86 -4.75 8.06 0.54
C PRO A 86 -4.26 6.69 0.03
N VAL A 87 -3.05 6.26 0.37
CA VAL A 87 -2.54 4.93 -0.01
C VAL A 87 -3.35 3.81 0.64
N HIS A 88 -3.70 3.94 1.93
CA HIS A 88 -4.57 2.99 2.61
C HIS A 88 -5.97 2.93 2.00
N GLU A 89 -6.56 4.08 1.66
CA GLU A 89 -7.89 4.12 1.04
C GLU A 89 -7.91 3.46 -0.34
N VAL A 90 -6.84 3.58 -1.13
CA VAL A 90 -6.71 2.83 -2.38
C VAL A 90 -6.85 1.33 -2.13
N GLY A 91 -6.21 0.82 -1.07
CA GLY A 91 -6.35 -0.59 -0.68
C GLY A 91 -7.81 -1.00 -0.48
N HIS A 92 -8.57 -0.20 0.27
CA HIS A 92 -9.99 -0.47 0.53
C HIS A 92 -10.85 -0.45 -0.74
N VAL A 93 -10.70 0.58 -1.59
CA VAL A 93 -11.44 0.65 -2.85
C VAL A 93 -11.11 -0.55 -3.75
N LEU A 94 -9.85 -0.97 -3.80
CA LEU A 94 -9.43 -2.12 -4.59
C LEU A 94 -10.03 -3.44 -4.08
N GLU A 95 -10.26 -3.63 -2.78
CA GLU A 95 -10.89 -4.85 -2.24
C GLU A 95 -12.31 -5.07 -2.80
N GLY A 96 -13.07 -3.99 -3.04
CA GLY A 96 -14.43 -4.03 -3.58
C GLY A 96 -14.53 -4.07 -5.11
N LEU A 97 -13.46 -3.67 -5.82
CA LEU A 97 -13.51 -3.36 -7.26
C LEU A 97 -14.03 -4.50 -8.13
N GLY A 98 -13.59 -5.74 -7.88
CA GLY A 98 -14.05 -6.92 -8.63
C GLY A 98 -15.55 -7.19 -8.48
N SER A 99 -16.06 -7.06 -7.25
CA SER A 99 -17.51 -7.24 -6.99
C SER A 99 -18.35 -6.15 -7.64
N LEU A 100 -17.83 -4.91 -7.67
CA LEU A 100 -18.48 -3.80 -8.35
C LEU A 100 -18.52 -4.00 -9.87
N ALA A 101 -17.44 -4.53 -10.46
CA ALA A 101 -17.40 -4.89 -11.89
C ALA A 101 -18.43 -5.97 -12.25
N GLU A 102 -18.54 -7.02 -11.42
CA GLU A 102 -19.57 -8.05 -11.58
C GLU A 102 -20.99 -7.45 -11.50
N LYS A 103 -21.24 -6.61 -10.49
CA LYS A 103 -22.53 -5.90 -10.30
C LYS A 103 -22.88 -4.98 -11.47
N ALA A 104 -21.87 -4.36 -12.09
CA ALA A 104 -22.03 -3.51 -13.27
C ALA A 104 -22.27 -4.31 -14.57
N GLY A 105 -22.22 -5.66 -14.52
CA GLY A 105 -22.51 -6.51 -15.66
C GLY A 105 -21.38 -6.57 -16.70
N LEU A 106 -20.13 -6.28 -16.29
CA LEU A 106 -18.96 -6.42 -17.16
C LEU A 106 -18.81 -7.88 -17.61
N SER A 107 -18.42 -8.06 -18.88
CA SER A 107 -18.17 -9.38 -19.47
C SER A 107 -17.00 -10.10 -18.77
N GLU A 108 -16.85 -11.40 -18.99
CA GLU A 108 -15.73 -12.16 -18.42
C GLU A 108 -14.35 -11.58 -18.83
N GLU A 109 -14.23 -11.10 -20.08
CA GLU A 109 -13.01 -10.46 -20.59
C GLU A 109 -12.75 -9.11 -19.89
N GLN A 110 -13.79 -8.31 -19.68
CA GLN A 110 -13.69 -7.06 -18.95
C GLN A 110 -13.37 -7.31 -17.47
N GLN A 111 -13.95 -8.33 -16.84
CA GLN A 111 -13.63 -8.72 -15.47
C GLN A 111 -12.19 -9.24 -15.33
N ALA A 112 -11.65 -9.93 -16.33
CA ALA A 112 -10.23 -10.30 -16.36
C ALA A 112 -9.35 -9.05 -16.40
N THR A 113 -9.71 -8.07 -17.23
CA THR A 113 -9.03 -6.76 -17.28
C THR A 113 -9.08 -6.04 -15.93
N VAL A 114 -10.23 -6.07 -15.24
CA VAL A 114 -10.37 -5.51 -13.89
C VAL A 114 -9.44 -6.21 -12.89
N LYS A 115 -9.39 -7.55 -12.90
CA LYS A 115 -8.52 -8.33 -12.00
C LYS A 115 -7.04 -8.04 -12.22
N ASP A 116 -6.61 -7.95 -13.48
CA ASP A 116 -5.23 -7.64 -13.83
C ASP A 116 -4.85 -6.21 -13.38
N ALA A 117 -5.73 -5.23 -13.64
CA ALA A 117 -5.53 -3.86 -13.17
C ALA A 117 -5.51 -3.78 -11.64
N GLN A 118 -6.44 -4.45 -10.96
CA GLN A 118 -6.51 -4.51 -9.50
C GLN A 118 -5.21 -5.08 -8.89
N ALA A 119 -4.71 -6.20 -9.42
CA ALA A 119 -3.45 -6.80 -8.95
C ALA A 119 -2.24 -5.87 -9.19
N LYS A 120 -2.20 -5.21 -10.35
CA LYS A 120 -1.16 -4.23 -10.68
C LYS A 120 -1.18 -3.05 -9.71
N LEU A 121 -2.36 -2.53 -9.39
CA LEU A 121 -2.53 -1.43 -8.44
C LEU A 121 -2.17 -1.83 -7.00
N PHE A 122 -2.59 -3.01 -6.51
CA PHE A 122 -2.17 -3.51 -5.20
C PHE A 122 -0.64 -3.63 -5.08
N SER A 123 0.02 -4.16 -6.11
CA SER A 123 1.48 -4.31 -6.13
C SER A 123 2.21 -2.96 -6.17
N ALA A 124 1.67 -1.99 -6.93
CA ALA A 124 2.26 -0.68 -7.07
C ALA A 124 2.09 0.16 -5.79
N PHE A 125 0.86 0.30 -5.31
CA PHE A 125 0.56 1.08 -4.10
C PHE A 125 1.07 0.39 -2.83
N GLY A 126 1.08 -0.94 -2.76
CA GLY A 126 1.76 -1.66 -1.69
C GLY A 126 3.26 -1.37 -1.63
N GLY A 127 3.92 -1.18 -2.77
CA GLY A 127 5.32 -0.73 -2.79
C GLY A 127 5.49 0.71 -2.28
N LEU A 128 4.54 1.61 -2.56
CA LEU A 128 4.56 2.98 -2.03
C LEU A 128 4.30 2.99 -0.51
N ASP A 129 3.35 2.19 -0.04
CA ASP A 129 3.06 1.98 1.39
C ASP A 129 4.32 1.54 2.16
N GLU A 130 5.04 0.55 1.62
CA GLU A 130 6.29 0.09 2.20
C GLU A 130 7.33 1.23 2.31
N THR A 131 7.42 2.13 1.32
CA THR A 131 8.28 3.32 1.37
C THR A 131 7.81 4.31 2.44
N ILE A 132 6.50 4.59 2.52
CA ILE A 132 5.89 5.50 3.50
C ILE A 132 6.18 5.03 4.92
N HIS A 133 6.18 3.73 5.15
CA HIS A 133 6.51 3.09 6.42
C HIS A 133 8.01 2.79 6.62
N GLY A 134 8.89 3.27 5.74
CA GLY A 134 10.34 3.20 5.90
C GLY A 134 10.94 1.81 5.71
N LYS A 135 10.27 0.92 4.95
CA LYS A 135 10.77 -0.43 4.65
C LYS A 135 11.71 -0.41 3.43
N GLU A 136 12.76 -1.22 3.48
CA GLU A 136 13.78 -1.29 2.42
C GLU A 136 13.26 -1.86 1.08
N SER A 137 12.15 -2.62 1.10
CA SER A 137 11.53 -3.20 -0.09
C SER A 137 10.63 -2.22 -0.86
N GLY A 138 10.42 -1.02 -0.30
CA GLY A 138 9.54 -0.01 -0.88
C GLY A 138 9.95 0.46 -2.27
N LYS A 139 8.96 1.01 -2.98
CA LYS A 139 9.11 1.58 -4.32
C LYS A 139 8.88 3.10 -4.30
N THR A 140 9.52 3.80 -5.22
CA THR A 140 9.32 5.23 -5.44
C THR A 140 8.21 5.49 -6.47
N TRP A 141 7.66 6.70 -6.48
CA TRP A 141 6.68 7.12 -7.49
C TRP A 141 7.16 6.87 -8.93
N ASP A 142 8.40 7.23 -9.24
CA ASP A 142 8.99 7.04 -10.57
C ASP A 142 9.02 5.56 -11.02
N GLN A 143 9.13 4.63 -10.07
CA GLN A 143 9.14 3.20 -10.37
C GLN A 143 7.76 2.63 -10.68
N VAL A 144 6.68 3.26 -10.19
CA VAL A 144 5.33 2.69 -10.25
C VAL A 144 4.29 3.55 -10.95
N SER A 145 4.56 4.82 -11.19
CA SER A 145 3.59 5.79 -11.72
C SER A 145 3.05 5.40 -13.10
N SER A 146 3.90 4.91 -14.01
CA SER A 146 3.45 4.40 -15.32
C SER A 146 2.47 3.24 -15.14
N ASP A 147 2.80 2.31 -14.25
CA ASP A 147 1.99 1.13 -13.99
C ASP A 147 0.62 1.48 -13.38
N ILE A 148 0.62 2.42 -12.44
CA ILE A 148 -0.60 2.95 -11.81
C ILE A 148 -1.47 3.64 -12.86
N ASN A 149 -0.89 4.54 -13.66
CA ASN A 149 -1.62 5.34 -14.63
C ASN A 149 -2.24 4.48 -15.74
N GLU A 150 -1.51 3.48 -16.23
CA GLU A 150 -2.03 2.53 -17.22
C GLU A 150 -3.18 1.68 -16.67
N ALA A 151 -3.07 1.19 -15.43
CA ALA A 151 -4.11 0.40 -14.81
C ALA A 151 -5.39 1.23 -14.58
N ILE A 152 -5.27 2.46 -14.03
CA ILE A 152 -6.41 3.36 -13.85
C ILE A 152 -7.04 3.73 -15.20
N THR A 153 -6.23 4.02 -16.23
CA THR A 153 -6.74 4.29 -17.58
C THR A 153 -7.53 3.11 -18.14
N SER A 154 -7.05 1.88 -17.92
CA SER A 154 -7.73 0.67 -18.36
C SER A 154 -9.08 0.50 -17.66
N LEU A 155 -9.14 0.78 -16.36
CA LEU A 155 -10.40 0.76 -15.59
C LEU A 155 -11.37 1.85 -16.06
N GLN A 156 -10.88 3.06 -16.35
CA GLN A 156 -11.69 4.16 -16.88
C GLN A 156 -12.33 3.84 -18.23
N ALA A 157 -11.60 3.13 -19.10
CA ALA A 157 -12.14 2.69 -20.39
C ALA A 157 -13.33 1.72 -20.23
N LEU A 158 -13.36 0.94 -19.14
CA LEU A 158 -14.47 0.03 -18.82
C LEU A 158 -15.63 0.72 -18.10
N ALA A 159 -15.35 1.80 -17.37
CA ALA A 159 -16.36 2.59 -16.66
C ALA A 159 -17.11 3.57 -17.57
N ALA A 160 -16.56 3.87 -18.75
CA ALA A 160 -17.27 4.68 -19.74
C ALA A 160 -18.59 3.98 -20.15
N PRO A 161 -19.72 4.71 -20.25
CA PRO A 161 -20.97 4.12 -20.70
C PRO A 161 -20.75 3.56 -22.10
N GLY A 162 -20.82 2.23 -22.22
CA GLY A 162 -20.71 1.57 -23.51
C GLY A 162 -21.76 2.16 -24.44
N GLU A 163 -21.32 2.75 -25.55
CA GLU A 163 -22.20 2.82 -26.72
C GLU A 163 -22.59 1.38 -26.98
N SER A 164 -23.82 0.99 -26.62
CA SER A 164 -24.30 -0.34 -26.91
C SER A 164 -24.18 -0.48 -28.41
N GLU A 165 -23.32 -1.38 -28.88
CA GLU A 165 -23.33 -1.80 -30.27
C GLU A 165 -24.72 -2.39 -30.53
N GLY A 166 -25.61 -1.51 -31.00
CA GLY A 166 -26.94 -1.82 -31.47
C GLY A 166 -26.79 -2.72 -32.68
N THR A 167 -26.72 -4.02 -32.43
CA THR A 167 -27.04 -5.03 -33.43
C THR A 167 -28.57 -5.07 -33.53
N GLU A 168 -29.13 -4.08 -34.22
CA GLU A 168 -30.47 -4.20 -34.76
C GLU A 168 -30.45 -5.26 -35.88
N GLN A 169 -31.34 -6.24 -35.72
CA GLN A 169 -31.61 -7.36 -36.61
C GLN A 169 -32.38 -6.94 -37.86
#